data_AF-A0A6A6KWA9-F1
#
_entry.id   AF-A0A6A6KWA9-F1
#
_cell.length_a   1.000
_cell.length_b   1.000
_cell.length_c   1.000
_cell.angle_alpha   90.00
_cell.angle_beta   90.00
_cell.angle_gamma   90.00
#
_symmetry.space_group_name_H-M   'P 1'
#
loop_
_entity.id
_entity.type
_entity.pdbx_description
1 polymer ?
#
loop_
_entity_poly.entity_id
_entity_poly.type
_entity_poly.pdbx_seq_one_letter_code
_entity_poly.pdbx_strand_id
1 'polypeptide(L)'
;MSDALSIAADLGFAVARPPSQEELQNLSTTTGEKGDDLIKVLRELTTVQREIADLQVELQGRKDDKNVAHLTHVSEMEKKIETLARITTILKDVIQNKDRIIARLQQPYSLDCIPVEAEYQKQFSELLMKAASDYGALTASVADFQWSQNFKESPSAWGEMLRPIPVALASCTRFFEAMSAMRESFATLQI
;
A
#
# COMPACT_ATOMS: atom_id res chain seq x y z
N MET A 1 30.80 -45.13 48.65
CA MET A 1 32.28 -45.00 48.63
C MET A 1 32.97 -46.25 48.10
N SER A 2 32.52 -47.47 48.47
CA SER A 2 33.10 -48.72 47.94
C SER A 2 32.96 -48.86 46.42
N ASP A 3 31.81 -48.48 45.85
CA ASP A 3 31.56 -48.61 44.40
C ASP A 3 32.45 -47.69 43.55
N ALA A 4 32.67 -46.45 44.01
CA ALA A 4 33.55 -45.49 43.34
C ALA A 4 35.02 -45.95 43.36
N LEU A 5 35.44 -46.62 44.44
CA LEU A 5 36.78 -47.17 44.57
C LEU A 5 36.97 -48.44 43.73
N SER A 6 35.92 -49.25 43.56
CA SER A 6 35.95 -50.43 42.69
C SER A 6 36.07 -50.05 41.21
N ILE A 7 35.36 -49.00 40.78
CA ILE A 7 35.42 -48.48 39.41
C ILE A 7 36.82 -47.92 39.09
N ALA A 8 37.50 -47.30 40.06
CA ALA A 8 38.86 -46.78 39.87
C ALA A 8 39.90 -47.90 39.70
N ALA A 9 39.73 -49.04 40.39
CA ALA A 9 40.60 -50.20 40.26
C ALA A 9 40.45 -50.89 38.89
N ASP A 10 39.22 -50.98 38.37
CA ASP A 10 38.94 -51.57 37.04
C ASP A 10 39.52 -50.73 35.88
N LEU A 11 39.74 -49.43 36.10
CA LEU A 11 40.37 -48.51 35.16
C LEU A 11 41.91 -48.47 35.27
N GLY A 12 42.51 -49.34 36.08
CA GLY A 12 43.96 -49.49 36.21
C GLY A 12 44.62 -48.49 37.15
N PHE A 13 43.87 -47.73 37.95
CA PHE A 13 44.43 -46.83 38.95
C PHE A 13 44.72 -47.61 40.24
N ALA A 14 46.00 -47.63 40.66
CA ALA A 14 46.40 -48.28 41.89
C ALA A 14 45.84 -47.51 43.11
N VAL A 15 45.13 -48.23 43.99
CA VAL A 15 44.71 -47.71 45.29
C VAL A 15 45.97 -47.47 46.12
N ALA A 16 46.32 -46.20 46.34
CA ALA A 16 47.52 -45.81 47.06
C ALA A 16 47.46 -46.28 48.52
N ARG A 17 48.55 -46.92 48.99
CA ARG A 17 48.79 -47.26 50.40
C ARG A 17 48.84 -45.95 51.23
N PRO A 18 48.26 -45.91 52.45
CA PRO A 18 48.33 -44.70 53.28
C PRO A 18 49.80 -44.34 53.59
N PRO A 19 50.18 -43.05 53.47
CA PRO A 19 51.57 -42.62 53.61
C PRO A 19 52.03 -42.63 55.08
N SER A 20 53.33 -42.84 55.30
CA SER A 20 53.96 -42.79 56.62
C SER A 20 54.16 -41.34 57.10
N GLN A 21 54.16 -41.18 58.42
CA GLN A 21 54.06 -39.89 59.14
C GLN A 21 55.20 -38.89 58.86
N GLU A 22 56.33 -39.33 58.31
CA GLU A 22 57.50 -38.49 57.99
C GLU A 22 57.42 -37.85 56.59
N GLU A 23 56.70 -38.44 55.63
CA GLU A 23 56.51 -37.87 54.28
C GLU A 23 55.50 -36.71 54.30
N LEU A 24 54.56 -36.72 55.24
CA LEU A 24 53.55 -35.67 55.46
C LEU A 24 54.16 -34.33 55.92
N GLN A 25 55.29 -34.36 56.64
CA GLN A 25 55.94 -33.14 57.13
C GLN A 25 56.75 -32.42 56.03
N ASN A 26 57.40 -33.16 55.12
CA ASN A 26 58.18 -32.57 54.03
C ASN A 26 57.30 -32.07 52.85
N LEU A 27 56.11 -32.62 52.67
CA LEU A 27 55.12 -32.09 51.73
C LEU A 27 54.54 -30.76 52.20
N SER A 28 54.42 -30.53 53.51
CA SER A 28 53.74 -29.34 54.05
C SER A 28 54.43 -28.01 53.72
N THR A 29 55.72 -27.98 53.37
CA THR A 29 56.46 -26.76 53.06
C THR A 29 56.48 -26.40 51.57
N THR A 30 56.23 -27.35 50.66
CA THR A 30 56.22 -27.15 49.19
C THR A 30 54.82 -27.23 48.58
N THR A 31 53.83 -27.70 49.34
CA THR A 31 52.44 -27.87 48.88
C THR A 31 51.59 -26.60 49.05
N GLY A 32 52.05 -25.62 49.82
CA GLY A 32 51.34 -24.35 50.04
C GLY A 32 51.07 -23.57 48.75
N GLU A 33 52.11 -23.37 47.92
CA GLU A 33 51.98 -22.62 46.65
C GLU A 33 51.07 -23.33 45.63
N LYS A 34 51.18 -24.65 45.48
CA LYS A 34 50.30 -25.44 44.60
C LYS A 34 48.85 -25.50 45.09
N GLY A 35 48.65 -25.49 46.41
CA GLY A 35 47.33 -25.43 47.02
C GLY A 35 46.65 -24.07 46.79
N ASP A 36 47.40 -22.99 46.91
CA ASP A 36 46.92 -21.63 46.67
C ASP A 36 46.55 -21.40 45.19
N ASP A 37 47.37 -21.92 44.26
CA ASP A 37 47.05 -21.91 42.83
C ASP A 37 45.77 -22.69 42.51
N LEU A 38 45.58 -23.87 43.12
CA LEU A 38 44.35 -24.65 42.96
C LEU A 38 43.12 -23.92 43.52
N ILE A 39 43.25 -23.29 44.69
CA ILE A 39 42.17 -22.49 45.28
C ILE A 39 41.81 -21.31 44.37
N LYS A 40 42.81 -20.66 43.76
CA LYS A 40 42.58 -19.58 42.80
C LYS A 40 41.81 -20.07 41.58
N VAL A 41 42.23 -21.17 40.97
CA VAL A 41 41.52 -21.78 39.82
C VAL A 41 40.10 -22.19 40.18
N LEU A 42 39.87 -22.76 41.37
CA LEU A 42 38.51 -23.12 41.82
C LEU A 42 37.62 -21.90 42.02
N ARG A 43 38.16 -20.78 42.51
CA ARG A 43 37.41 -19.52 42.61
C ARG A 43 37.07 -18.97 41.22
N GLU A 44 38.03 -18.97 40.30
CA GLU A 44 37.82 -18.56 38.90
C GLU A 44 36.80 -19.45 38.19
N LEU A 45 36.87 -20.77 38.40
CA LEU A 45 35.88 -21.71 37.89
C LEU A 45 34.49 -21.40 38.45
N THR A 46 34.40 -21.11 39.75
CA THR A 46 33.12 -20.74 40.39
C THR A 46 32.57 -19.43 39.84
N THR A 47 33.42 -18.44 39.53
CA THR A 47 32.97 -17.18 38.92
C THR A 47 32.46 -17.42 37.50
N VAL A 48 33.19 -18.18 36.68
CA VAL A 48 32.76 -18.52 35.32
C VAL A 48 31.48 -19.34 35.33
N GLN A 49 31.33 -20.28 36.26
CA GLN A 49 30.14 -21.11 36.39
C GLN A 49 28.89 -20.27 36.75
N ARG A 50 29.06 -19.18 37.53
CA ARG A 50 28.01 -18.21 37.81
C ARG A 50 27.66 -17.39 36.56
N GLU A 51 28.66 -16.87 35.85
CA GLU A 51 28.44 -16.13 34.60
C GLU A 51 27.72 -16.95 33.53
N ILE A 52 28.04 -18.25 33.42
CA ILE A 52 27.35 -19.17 32.53
C ILE A 52 25.88 -19.32 32.91
N ALA A 53 25.57 -19.44 34.21
CA ALA A 53 24.18 -19.53 34.67
C ALA A 53 23.40 -18.24 34.37
N ASP A 54 24.01 -17.08 34.60
CA ASP A 54 23.39 -15.78 34.29
C ASP A 54 23.09 -15.63 32.80
N LEU A 55 24.05 -15.99 31.93
CA LEU A 55 23.87 -16.00 30.49
C LEU A 55 22.79 -16.98 30.02
N GLN A 56 22.69 -18.16 30.65
CA GLN A 56 21.64 -19.13 30.34
C GLN A 56 20.25 -18.58 30.65
N VAL A 57 20.09 -17.90 31.79
CA VAL A 57 18.83 -17.26 32.17
C VAL A 57 18.48 -16.14 31.17
N GLU A 58 19.44 -15.31 30.79
CA GLU A 58 19.19 -14.23 29.82
C GLU A 58 18.79 -14.78 28.44
N LEU A 59 19.50 -15.81 27.95
CA LEU A 59 19.21 -16.45 26.68
C LEU A 59 17.82 -17.10 26.68
N GLN A 60 17.45 -17.76 27.78
CA GLN A 60 16.11 -18.31 27.96
C GLN A 60 15.05 -17.22 27.99
N GLY A 61 15.29 -16.11 28.70
CA GLY A 61 14.40 -14.95 28.72
C GLY A 61 14.14 -14.36 27.33
N ARG A 62 15.20 -14.17 26.52
CA ARG A 62 15.04 -13.68 25.14
C ARG A 62 14.32 -14.67 24.22
N LYS A 63 14.51 -15.98 24.45
CA LYS A 63 13.81 -17.03 23.70
C LYS A 63 12.32 -17.01 24.00
N ASP A 64 11.96 -16.86 25.27
CA ASP A 64 10.57 -16.79 25.69
C ASP A 64 9.89 -15.50 25.23
N ASP A 65 10.59 -14.36 25.32
CA ASP A 65 10.12 -13.08 24.77
C ASP A 65 9.83 -13.18 23.27
N LYS A 66 10.75 -13.75 22.48
CA LYS A 66 10.53 -14.01 21.05
C LYS A 66 9.32 -14.92 20.78
N ASN A 67 9.05 -15.91 21.64
CA ASN A 67 7.92 -16.82 21.47
C ASN A 67 6.59 -16.09 21.70
N VAL A 68 6.52 -15.18 22.68
CA VAL A 68 5.30 -14.43 23.00
C VAL A 68 5.19 -13.09 22.26
N ALA A 69 6.25 -12.69 21.57
CA ALA A 69 6.40 -11.41 20.89
C ALA A 69 5.19 -11.00 20.04
N HIS A 70 4.66 -11.93 19.26
CA HIS A 70 3.50 -11.72 18.39
C HIS A 70 2.19 -11.37 19.12
N LEU A 71 2.15 -11.53 20.45
CA LEU A 71 1.03 -11.19 21.34
C LEU A 71 1.37 -10.05 22.30
N THR A 72 2.65 -9.85 22.63
CA THR A 72 3.09 -8.88 23.64
C THR A 72 3.63 -7.59 23.05
N HIS A 73 4.26 -7.60 21.87
CA HIS A 73 4.76 -6.37 21.27
C HIS A 73 3.62 -5.54 20.70
N VAL A 74 3.63 -4.26 21.10
CA VAL A 74 2.68 -3.25 20.62
C VAL A 74 2.68 -3.14 19.10
N SER A 75 3.83 -3.24 18.44
CA SER A 75 3.93 -3.17 16.97
C SER A 75 3.17 -4.29 16.26
N GLU A 76 3.22 -5.53 16.79
CA GLU A 76 2.48 -6.67 16.24
C GLU A 76 0.98 -6.52 16.48
N MET A 77 0.59 -5.99 17.64
CA MET A 77 -0.82 -5.68 17.94
C MET A 77 -1.35 -4.56 17.05
N GLU A 78 -0.59 -3.48 16.84
CA GLU A 78 -0.94 -2.39 15.93
C GLU A 78 -1.14 -2.88 14.50
N LYS A 79 -0.24 -3.72 13.99
CA LYS A 79 -0.38 -4.34 12.67
C LYS A 79 -1.65 -5.19 12.54
N LYS A 80 -2.00 -5.94 13.59
CA LYS A 80 -3.25 -6.71 13.64
C LYS A 80 -4.48 -5.79 13.65
N ILE A 81 -4.45 -4.71 14.43
CA ILE A 81 -5.52 -3.69 14.46
C ILE A 81 -5.70 -3.09 13.07
N GLU A 82 -4.62 -2.69 12.40
CA GLU A 82 -4.68 -2.11 11.05
C GLU A 82 -5.28 -3.11 10.05
N THR A 83 -4.84 -4.37 10.11
CA THR A 83 -5.35 -5.44 9.24
C THR A 83 -6.85 -5.68 9.47
N LEU A 84 -7.29 -5.75 10.73
CA LEU A 84 -8.70 -5.91 11.08
C LEU A 84 -9.53 -4.70 10.65
N ALA A 85 -9.02 -3.48 10.83
CA ALA A 85 -9.70 -2.26 10.38
C ALA A 85 -9.87 -2.27 8.85
N ARG A 86 -8.83 -2.64 8.09
CA ARG A 86 -8.89 -2.78 6.63
C ARG A 86 -9.94 -3.79 6.19
N ILE A 87 -9.95 -4.98 6.79
CA ILE A 87 -10.94 -6.03 6.49
C ILE A 87 -12.36 -5.54 6.84
N THR A 88 -12.52 -4.87 7.98
CA THR A 88 -13.82 -4.32 8.41
C THR A 88 -14.36 -3.30 7.42
N THR A 89 -13.52 -2.41 6.90
CA THR A 89 -13.91 -1.44 5.85
C THR A 89 -14.37 -2.16 4.58
N ILE A 90 -13.61 -3.14 4.11
CA ILE A 90 -13.98 -3.91 2.90
C ILE A 90 -15.33 -4.60 3.09
N LEU A 91 -15.56 -5.27 4.22
CA LEU A 91 -16.85 -5.92 4.48
C LEU A 91 -18.01 -4.92 4.53
N LYS A 92 -17.79 -3.75 5.15
CA LYS A 92 -18.80 -2.70 5.21
C LYS A 92 -19.19 -2.22 3.81
N ASP A 93 -18.21 -2.02 2.93
CA ASP A 93 -18.45 -1.62 1.55
C ASP A 93 -19.25 -2.67 0.77
N VAL A 94 -18.93 -3.96 0.96
CA VAL A 94 -19.68 -5.06 0.33
C VAL A 94 -21.13 -5.09 0.81
N ILE A 95 -21.37 -4.92 2.11
CA ILE A 95 -22.73 -4.90 2.68
C ILE A 95 -23.53 -3.72 2.12
N GLN A 96 -22.95 -2.51 2.14
CA GLN A 96 -23.61 -1.32 1.63
C GLN A 96 -23.96 -1.43 0.14
N ASN A 97 -23.06 -2.01 -0.67
CA ASN A 97 -23.34 -2.25 -2.08
C ASN A 97 -24.48 -3.27 -2.27
N LYS A 98 -24.53 -4.32 -1.44
CA LYS A 98 -25.62 -5.30 -1.48
C LYS A 98 -26.97 -4.63 -1.19
N ASP A 99 -27.05 -3.84 -0.12
CA ASP A 99 -28.28 -3.15 0.27
C ASP A 99 -28.73 -2.15 -0.79
N ARG A 100 -27.78 -1.43 -1.41
CA ARG A 100 -28.05 -0.56 -2.56
C ARG A 100 -28.63 -1.33 -3.74
N ILE A 101 -28.08 -2.49 -4.09
CA ILE A 101 -28.58 -3.31 -5.21
C ILE A 101 -29.97 -3.85 -4.88
N ILE A 102 -30.19 -4.35 -3.66
CA ILE A 102 -31.49 -4.84 -3.20
C ILE A 102 -32.53 -3.73 -3.28
N ALA A 103 -32.23 -2.53 -2.77
CA ALA A 103 -33.13 -1.38 -2.84
C ALA A 103 -33.49 -1.02 -4.29
N ARG A 104 -32.53 -1.09 -5.21
CA ARG A 104 -32.78 -0.88 -6.64
C ARG A 104 -33.64 -1.95 -7.28
N LEU A 105 -33.48 -3.21 -6.88
CA LEU A 105 -34.27 -4.34 -7.39
C LEU A 105 -35.69 -4.37 -6.81
N GLN A 106 -35.87 -3.91 -5.57
CA GLN A 106 -37.16 -3.85 -4.88
C GLN A 106 -37.99 -2.62 -5.26
N GLN A 107 -37.39 -1.59 -5.86
CA GLN A 107 -38.15 -0.45 -6.38
C GLN A 107 -39.19 -0.96 -7.39
N PRO A 108 -40.49 -0.65 -7.20
CA PRO A 108 -41.52 -1.02 -8.16
C PRO A 108 -41.16 -0.43 -9.53
N TYR A 109 -40.94 -1.29 -10.52
CA TYR A 109 -40.68 -0.89 -11.89
C TYR A 109 -41.83 0.00 -12.37
N SER A 110 -41.59 1.31 -12.40
CA SER A 110 -42.58 2.33 -12.79
C SER A 110 -42.23 2.93 -14.15
N LEU A 111 -41.68 2.13 -15.07
CA LEU A 111 -41.37 2.60 -16.42
C LEU A 111 -42.07 1.72 -17.45
N ASP A 112 -42.61 2.39 -18.47
CA ASP A 112 -42.91 1.81 -19.78
C ASP A 112 -41.61 1.25 -20.37
N CYS A 113 -41.23 0.07 -19.91
CA CYS A 113 -40.07 -0.65 -20.41
C CYS A 113 -40.48 -1.41 -21.66
N ILE A 114 -39.69 -1.26 -22.72
CA ILE A 114 -39.76 -2.17 -23.86
C ILE A 114 -39.09 -3.46 -23.41
N PRO A 115 -39.80 -4.60 -23.30
CA PRO A 115 -39.16 -5.88 -23.01
C PRO A 115 -38.24 -6.23 -24.17
N VAL A 116 -36.99 -6.57 -23.86
CA VAL A 116 -35.99 -7.01 -24.83
C VAL A 116 -35.38 -8.30 -24.32
N GLU A 117 -35.45 -9.34 -25.15
CA GLU A 117 -34.86 -10.64 -24.85
C GLU A 117 -33.35 -10.52 -24.68
N ALA A 118 -32.78 -11.37 -23.83
CA ALA A 118 -31.35 -11.31 -23.48
C ALA A 118 -30.43 -11.40 -24.71
N GLU A 119 -30.85 -12.14 -25.74
CA GLU A 119 -30.12 -12.30 -27.01
C GLU A 119 -30.06 -11.01 -27.86
N TYR A 120 -31.01 -10.08 -27.64
CA TYR A 120 -31.13 -8.84 -28.40
C TYR A 120 -30.69 -7.59 -27.62
N GLN A 121 -30.36 -7.72 -26.33
CA GLN A 121 -29.98 -6.56 -25.50
C GLN A 121 -28.78 -5.80 -26.05
N LYS A 122 -27.79 -6.51 -26.62
CA LYS A 122 -26.61 -5.85 -27.18
C LYS A 122 -26.97 -4.99 -28.38
N GLN A 123 -27.66 -5.54 -29.38
CA GLN A 123 -28.08 -4.80 -30.56
C GLN A 123 -29.02 -3.66 -30.20
N PHE A 124 -29.91 -3.85 -29.23
CA PHE A 124 -30.82 -2.81 -28.76
C PHE A 124 -30.08 -1.66 -28.09
N SER A 125 -29.08 -1.95 -27.25
CA SER A 125 -28.25 -0.91 -26.62
C SER A 125 -27.45 -0.11 -27.66
N GLU A 126 -26.88 -0.78 -28.66
CA GLU A 126 -26.17 -0.12 -29.77
C GLU A 126 -27.12 0.74 -30.61
N LEU A 127 -28.34 0.27 -30.87
CA LEU A 127 -29.37 1.03 -31.57
C LEU A 127 -29.76 2.29 -30.79
N LEU A 128 -29.98 2.18 -29.48
CA LEU A 128 -30.29 3.33 -28.63
C LEU A 128 -29.18 4.38 -28.65
N MET A 129 -27.92 3.95 -28.60
CA MET A 129 -26.78 4.87 -28.67
C MET A 129 -26.69 5.59 -30.03
N LYS A 130 -26.94 4.88 -31.14
CA LYS A 130 -27.00 5.50 -32.48
C LYS A 130 -28.20 6.44 -32.62
N ALA A 131 -29.37 6.03 -32.15
CA ALA A 131 -30.55 6.88 -32.19
C ALA A 131 -30.33 8.17 -31.39
N ALA A 132 -29.69 8.08 -30.22
CA ALA A 132 -29.35 9.25 -29.41
C ALA A 132 -28.34 10.17 -30.09
N SER A 133 -27.33 9.63 -30.79
CA SER A 133 -26.37 10.45 -31.54
C SER A 133 -27.03 11.17 -32.72
N ASP A 134 -27.92 10.48 -33.41
CA ASP A 134 -28.53 10.98 -34.65
C ASP A 134 -29.71 11.92 -34.38
N TYR A 135 -30.30 11.85 -33.18
CA TYR A 135 -31.42 12.70 -32.77
C TYR A 135 -31.09 14.20 -32.85
N GLY A 136 -29.86 14.59 -32.46
CA GLY A 136 -29.42 15.98 -32.55
C GLY A 136 -29.37 16.49 -33.99
N ALA A 137 -28.82 15.69 -34.91
CA ALA A 137 -28.74 16.02 -36.33
C ALA A 137 -30.13 16.07 -36.99
N LEU A 138 -31.01 15.13 -36.61
CA LEU A 138 -32.39 15.11 -37.09
C LEU A 138 -33.17 16.33 -36.60
N THR A 139 -33.01 16.73 -35.34
CA THR A 139 -33.65 17.92 -34.77
C THR A 139 -33.19 19.19 -35.48
N ALA A 140 -31.88 19.32 -35.74
CA ALA A 140 -31.34 20.44 -36.51
C ALA A 140 -31.91 20.48 -37.94
N SER A 141 -31.96 19.33 -38.63
CA SER A 141 -32.51 19.23 -39.99
C SER A 141 -34.01 19.57 -40.04
N VAL A 142 -34.79 19.18 -39.03
CA VAL A 142 -36.20 19.55 -38.90
C VAL A 142 -36.35 21.05 -38.65
N ALA A 143 -35.49 21.64 -37.82
CA ALA A 143 -35.48 23.09 -37.60
C ALA A 143 -35.12 23.86 -38.87
N ASP A 144 -34.13 23.42 -39.64
CA ASP A 144 -33.77 24.00 -40.94
C ASP A 144 -34.92 23.93 -41.95
N PHE A 145 -35.62 22.80 -41.99
CA PHE A 145 -36.79 22.63 -42.84
C PHE A 145 -37.94 23.55 -42.42
N GLN A 146 -38.24 23.64 -41.12
CA GLN A 146 -39.23 24.58 -40.60
C GLN A 146 -38.86 26.03 -40.88
N TRP A 147 -37.59 26.39 -40.73
CA TRP A 147 -37.08 27.71 -41.07
C TRP A 147 -37.29 28.02 -42.55
N SER A 148 -36.93 27.10 -43.46
CA SER A 148 -37.15 27.28 -44.90
C SER A 148 -38.62 27.38 -45.29
N GLN A 149 -39.52 26.62 -44.64
CA GLN A 149 -40.96 26.70 -44.88
C GLN A 149 -41.58 28.02 -44.40
N ASN A 150 -41.09 28.55 -43.29
CA ASN A 150 -41.56 29.83 -42.74
C ASN A 150 -41.01 31.03 -43.52
N PHE A 151 -40.01 30.82 -44.38
CA PHE A 151 -39.40 31.85 -45.20
C PHE A 151 -40.20 32.07 -46.49
N LYS A 152 -40.96 33.17 -46.53
CA LYS A 152 -41.81 33.54 -47.69
C LYS A 152 -41.20 34.63 -48.58
N GLU A 153 -40.02 35.12 -48.24
CA GLU A 153 -39.39 36.25 -48.93
C GLU A 153 -38.58 35.80 -50.15
N SER A 154 -38.53 36.66 -51.17
CA SER A 154 -37.74 36.46 -52.39
C SER A 154 -36.24 36.29 -52.06
N PRO A 155 -35.50 35.43 -52.78
CA PRO A 155 -34.04 35.30 -52.65
C PRO A 155 -33.26 36.62 -52.73
N SER A 156 -33.84 37.68 -53.32
CA SER A 156 -33.27 39.02 -53.34
C SER A 156 -33.16 39.70 -51.97
N ALA A 157 -33.98 39.31 -50.98
CA ALA A 157 -33.93 39.85 -49.62
C ALA A 157 -32.61 39.48 -48.91
N TRP A 158 -32.04 38.32 -49.22
CA TRP A 158 -30.73 37.87 -48.73
C TRP A 158 -29.59 38.78 -49.17
N GLY A 159 -29.66 39.27 -50.41
CA GLY A 159 -28.64 40.15 -50.97
C GLY A 159 -28.52 41.44 -50.14
N GLU A 160 -29.65 42.03 -49.76
CA GLU A 160 -29.67 43.24 -48.93
C GLU A 160 -29.31 42.95 -47.46
N MET A 161 -29.79 41.84 -46.89
CA MET A 161 -29.52 41.47 -45.50
C MET A 161 -28.04 41.09 -45.27
N LEU A 162 -27.40 40.44 -46.25
CA LEU A 162 -25.99 40.00 -46.15
C LEU A 162 -25.00 41.05 -46.65
N ARG A 163 -25.44 42.07 -47.41
CA ARG A 163 -24.59 43.18 -47.90
C ARG A 163 -23.71 43.83 -46.81
N PRO A 164 -24.16 44.01 -45.56
CA PRO A 164 -23.33 44.58 -44.50
C PRO A 164 -22.12 43.72 -44.09
N ILE A 165 -22.16 42.40 -44.30
CA ILE A 165 -21.10 41.49 -43.83
C ILE A 165 -19.79 41.69 -44.59
N PRO A 166 -19.75 41.68 -45.95
CA PRO A 166 -18.53 42.00 -46.69
C PRO A 166 -18.01 43.41 -46.41
N VAL A 167 -18.92 44.37 -46.18
CA VAL A 167 -18.55 45.76 -45.84
C VAL A 167 -17.86 45.82 -44.48
N ALA A 168 -18.41 45.15 -43.47
CA ALA A 168 -17.80 45.07 -42.15
C ALA A 168 -16.44 44.35 -42.22
N LEU A 169 -16.33 43.25 -42.97
CA LEU A 169 -15.08 42.53 -43.15
C LEU A 169 -14.00 43.41 -43.81
N ALA A 170 -14.35 44.13 -44.88
CA ALA A 170 -13.44 45.06 -45.54
C ALA A 170 -13.00 46.19 -44.59
N SER A 171 -13.89 46.68 -43.73
CA SER A 171 -13.53 47.66 -42.71
C SER A 171 -12.53 47.10 -41.69
N CYS A 172 -12.73 45.87 -41.20
CA CYS A 172 -11.79 45.20 -40.29
C CYS A 172 -10.42 45.02 -40.93
N THR A 173 -10.36 44.62 -42.22
CA THR A 173 -9.11 44.51 -42.96
C THR A 173 -8.39 45.85 -43.05
N ARG A 174 -9.09 46.94 -43.39
CA ARG A 174 -8.49 48.29 -43.46
C ARG A 174 -8.02 48.78 -42.09
N PHE A 175 -8.76 48.50 -41.01
CA PHE A 175 -8.30 48.81 -39.66
C PHE A 175 -7.03 48.04 -39.29
N PHE A 176 -6.96 46.76 -39.64
CA PHE A 176 -5.77 45.94 -39.41
C PHE A 176 -4.54 46.44 -40.20
N GLU A 177 -4.74 46.80 -41.46
CA GLU A 177 -3.69 47.40 -42.30
C GLU A 177 -3.20 48.74 -41.73
N ALA A 178 -4.12 49.62 -41.32
CA ALA A 178 -3.77 50.90 -40.70
C ALA A 178 -2.99 50.72 -39.38
N MET A 179 -3.41 49.76 -38.53
CA MET A 179 -2.69 49.43 -37.29
C MET A 179 -1.29 48.86 -37.58
N SER A 180 -1.15 48.06 -38.63
CA SER A 180 0.14 47.50 -39.03
C SER A 180 1.09 48.56 -39.57
N ALA A 181 0.60 49.48 -40.41
CA ALA A 181 1.37 50.63 -40.91
C ALA A 181 1.78 51.59 -39.78
N MET A 182 0.89 51.85 -38.81
CA MET A 182 1.21 52.63 -37.61
C MET A 182 2.31 51.96 -36.78
N ARG A 183 2.22 50.64 -36.57
CA ARG A 183 3.27 49.89 -35.87
C ARG A 183 4.63 50.01 -36.58
N GLU A 184 4.65 49.91 -37.90
CA GLU A 184 5.88 50.05 -38.71
C GLU A 184 6.47 51.46 -38.61
N SER A 185 5.64 52.52 -38.63
CA SER A 185 6.13 53.89 -38.47
C SER A 185 6.73 54.14 -37.08
N PHE A 186 6.13 53.60 -36.01
CA PHE A 186 6.74 53.64 -34.67
C PHE A 186 8.07 52.90 -34.62
N ALA A 187 8.21 51.77 -35.30
CA ALA A 187 9.48 51.05 -35.37
C ALA A 187 10.57 51.86 -36.09
N THR A 188 10.23 52.59 -37.16
CA THR A 188 11.18 53.47 -37.85
C THR A 188 11.63 54.69 -37.05
N LEU A 189 10.83 55.15 -36.07
CA LEU A 189 11.18 56.26 -35.18
C LEU A 189 12.08 55.84 -34.00
N GLN A 190 12.31 54.54 -33.80
CA GLN A 190 13.20 54.00 -32.77
C GLN A 190 14.64 53.76 -33.25
N ILE A 191 14.98 54.22 -34.47
CA ILE A 191 16.32 54.26 -35.07
C ILE A 191 16.77 55.72 -35.17
#